data_AF-A0A8K0WF84-F1
#
_entry.id   AF-A0A8K0WF84-F1
#
_cell.length_a   1.000
_cell.length_b   1.000
_cell.length_c   1.000
_cell.angle_alpha   90.00
_cell.angle_beta   90.00
_cell.angle_gamma   90.00
#
_symmetry.space_group_name_H-M   'P 1'
#
loop_
_entity.id
_entity.type
_entity.pdbx_description
1 polymer ?
#
loop_
_entity_poly.entity_id
_entity_poly.type
_entity_poly.pdbx_seq_one_letter_code
_entity_poly.pdbx_strand_id
1 'polypeptide(L)'
;MNRFWTSATLRLRPALTTNKPRPLSITRNMSAMQASNKLRTALLEGKKVFGAWQMLPGANVSRVLARSGVDWVLVDCEHGNLDDGAMHDAVPAIAALGVSPIVRLPDMQGWMVKRALDSGAHGIVVPLLRTPEEARQLVQSAKFPPLGRRGFGSPIATERFHPEPSFTQYLQQANDALLTIVQIETKEALESIDEIAAVDGIDVLFIGPFDLGNAIGHPIIEGVMASELKEAIAKILAASQKAGKKTGVYCTGGEQAKRPHVSRVKKVILVDSRRRRVANMVRYSHLSYEMAQKCVHQGCGKEFTNPEEKCEYHPGPPIFHEGQKGWKCCKPRVLTFDEFMDIPPCTTGTHSTTDKPPQIEEKSKQDDAALAQKIDTLNATPSRAPVPTAQHAPTPPPPAPESEDDDPSLEIANGVGCKRRACGATYKKGSSRDDEECVHHPGVPIFHEGSKGYTCCKRRVLEFDQFMKIEGCKTKNRHLFIGSGKKDTPNSEEVVSDVRHDFYQTPVNVIASFFLKKIDKSASKIEVQPKQLNLDLTTTDSPPKRYTAEIPLHGSIDPEKSSYRILGTKLEFALAKSDGTSWPVLRGDEALTGEILQIGRAGRA
;
A
#
# COMPACT_ATOMS: atom_id res chain seq x y z
N MET A 1 64.40 55.46 58.98
CA MET A 1 65.23 55.08 57.83
C MET A 1 64.32 54.87 56.63
N ASN A 2 64.51 55.69 55.58
CA ASN A 2 64.11 55.56 54.16
C ASN A 2 62.67 55.10 53.81
N ARG A 3 61.89 55.72 52.92
CA ARG A 3 62.06 56.88 52.02
C ARG A 3 60.72 57.09 51.24
N PHE A 4 60.41 58.36 50.96
CA PHE A 4 59.61 58.93 49.86
C PHE A 4 58.06 58.85 49.77
N TRP A 5 57.50 60.06 49.74
CA TRP A 5 56.17 60.50 49.30
C TRP A 5 55.94 60.32 47.79
N THR A 6 54.71 60.05 47.34
CA THR A 6 53.78 61.02 46.68
C THR A 6 52.59 60.30 46.01
N SER A 7 51.47 61.02 45.98
CA SER A 7 50.17 60.65 45.40
C SER A 7 50.22 60.57 43.87
N ALA A 8 49.57 59.56 43.27
CA ALA A 8 49.29 59.52 41.84
C ALA A 8 47.92 58.88 41.57
N THR A 9 47.07 59.69 40.94
CA THR A 9 45.74 59.42 40.39
C THR A 9 45.76 58.24 39.42
N LEU A 10 44.94 57.21 39.67
CA LEU A 10 44.74 56.12 38.70
C LEU A 10 43.29 56.11 38.18
N ARG A 11 43.18 56.33 36.87
CA ARG A 11 41.94 56.30 36.08
C ARG A 11 41.27 54.92 36.13
N LEU A 12 39.96 54.94 36.31
CA LEU A 12 39.06 53.79 36.11
C LEU A 12 39.23 53.20 34.70
N ARG A 13 39.54 51.90 34.61
CA ARG A 13 39.26 51.05 33.45
C ARG A 13 38.14 50.08 33.86
N PRO A 14 36.99 50.03 33.16
CA PRO A 14 36.00 49.01 33.43
C PRO A 14 36.50 47.68 32.88
N ALA A 15 36.72 46.70 33.77
CA ALA A 15 36.89 45.32 33.38
C ALA A 15 35.54 44.82 32.82
N LEU A 16 35.46 44.68 31.50
CA LEU A 16 34.40 43.95 30.82
C LEU A 16 34.50 42.46 31.21
N THR A 17 33.87 42.08 32.32
CA THR A 17 33.58 40.69 32.63
C THR A 17 32.49 40.22 31.66
N THR A 18 32.89 39.80 30.47
CA THR A 18 32.01 39.02 29.58
C THR A 18 31.85 37.63 30.18
N ASN A 19 30.97 37.52 31.16
CA ASN A 19 30.50 36.24 31.68
C ASN A 19 29.60 35.61 30.60
N LYS A 20 30.20 35.08 29.53
CA LYS A 20 29.49 34.21 28.59
C LYS A 20 29.07 32.97 29.38
N PRO A 21 27.76 32.68 29.54
CA PRO A 21 27.35 31.43 30.15
C PRO A 21 27.91 30.29 29.30
N ARG A 22 28.66 29.38 29.93
CA ARG A 22 29.01 28.09 29.31
C ARG A 22 27.70 27.41 28.91
N PRO A 23 27.60 26.80 27.72
CA PRO A 23 26.40 26.08 27.34
C PRO A 23 26.16 24.98 28.38
N LEU A 24 25.02 25.06 29.07
CA LEU A 24 24.56 24.04 29.98
C LEU A 24 24.51 22.72 29.20
N SER A 25 25.15 21.68 29.75
CA SER A 25 25.12 20.32 29.22
C SER A 25 23.68 19.80 29.23
N ILE A 26 23.01 19.84 28.07
CA ILE A 26 21.60 19.43 27.87
C ILE A 26 21.37 17.93 28.19
N THR A 27 22.43 17.14 28.31
CA THR A 27 22.39 15.69 28.49
C THR A 27 21.90 15.19 29.85
N ARG A 28 21.68 16.03 30.87
CA ARG A 28 21.51 15.52 32.25
C ARG A 28 20.09 15.05 32.62
N ASN A 29 19.04 15.36 31.85
CA ASN A 29 17.63 15.03 32.19
C ASN A 29 16.79 14.51 30.99
N MET A 30 17.37 13.81 30.01
CA MET A 30 16.58 13.25 28.90
C MET A 30 15.99 11.88 29.25
N SER A 31 14.74 11.65 28.90
CA SER A 31 14.11 10.34 29.04
C SER A 31 14.69 9.32 28.04
N ALA A 32 14.49 8.02 28.27
CA ALA A 32 14.96 6.97 27.37
C ALA A 32 14.40 7.15 25.93
N MET A 33 13.12 7.49 25.81
CA MET A 33 12.51 7.77 24.50
C MET A 33 13.11 9.00 23.83
N GLN A 34 13.35 10.07 24.60
CA GLN A 34 13.94 11.29 24.07
C GLN A 34 15.36 11.05 23.54
N ALA A 35 16.16 10.23 24.24
CA ALA A 35 17.51 9.86 23.81
C ALA A 35 17.52 8.97 22.55
N SER A 36 16.51 8.11 22.38
CA SER A 36 16.36 7.25 21.20
C SER A 36 16.02 8.04 19.94
N ASN A 37 15.31 9.17 20.08
CA ASN A 37 15.01 10.06 18.96
C ASN A 37 16.24 10.92 18.61
N LYS A 38 17.14 10.35 17.81
CA LYS A 38 18.36 10.99 17.31
C LYS A 38 18.07 12.32 16.60
N LEU A 39 17.02 12.39 15.77
CA LEU A 39 16.64 13.62 15.07
C LEU A 39 16.28 14.72 16.08
N ARG A 40 15.39 14.43 17.03
CA ARG A 40 15.00 15.38 18.07
C ARG A 40 16.19 15.86 18.88
N THR A 41 17.04 14.94 19.33
CA THR A 41 18.23 15.25 20.13
C THR A 41 19.13 16.24 19.39
N ALA A 42 19.47 15.94 18.14
CA ALA A 42 20.31 16.81 17.33
C ALA A 42 19.65 18.18 17.05
N LEU A 43 18.33 18.23 16.89
CA LEU A 43 17.59 19.50 16.72
C LEU A 43 17.59 20.38 17.97
N LEU A 44 17.55 19.78 19.17
CA LEU A 44 17.66 20.49 20.44
C LEU A 44 19.08 21.04 20.66
N GLU A 45 20.09 20.27 20.29
CA GLU A 45 21.50 20.71 20.31
C GLU A 45 21.82 21.78 19.25
N GLY A 46 20.87 22.08 18.36
CA GLY A 46 21.05 23.06 17.30
C GLY A 46 21.97 22.60 16.17
N LYS A 47 22.20 21.28 16.04
CA LYS A 47 22.99 20.69 14.96
C LYS A 47 22.19 20.72 13.65
N LYS A 48 22.91 20.83 12.54
CA LYS A 48 22.38 20.51 11.20
C LYS A 48 22.25 18.99 11.10
N VAL A 49 21.07 18.51 10.76
CA VAL A 49 20.83 17.08 10.53
C VAL A 49 20.55 16.80 9.06
N PHE A 50 20.96 15.61 8.60
CA PHE A 50 20.72 15.16 7.23
C PHE A 50 19.83 13.93 7.21
N GLY A 51 18.82 13.94 6.34
CA GLY A 51 17.89 12.84 6.13
C GLY A 51 17.96 12.23 4.74
N ALA A 52 17.46 11.01 4.60
CA ALA A 52 17.20 10.35 3.31
C ALA A 52 15.70 10.11 3.10
N TRP A 53 15.22 10.23 1.86
CA TRP A 53 13.85 9.89 1.47
C TRP A 53 13.79 8.44 1.00
N GLN A 54 12.91 7.63 1.60
CA GLN A 54 12.62 6.27 1.17
C GLN A 54 11.25 6.24 0.46
N MET A 55 11.28 5.99 -0.85
CA MET A 55 10.09 5.85 -1.69
C MET A 55 9.79 4.41 -2.12
N LEU A 56 10.71 3.48 -1.85
CA LEU A 56 10.57 2.07 -2.22
C LEU A 56 10.43 1.19 -0.96
N PRO A 57 9.61 0.14 -1.01
CA PRO A 57 9.43 -0.77 0.12
C PRO A 57 10.66 -1.67 0.32
N GLY A 58 10.75 -2.27 1.50
CA GLY A 58 11.73 -3.31 1.83
C GLY A 58 12.69 -2.94 2.96
N ALA A 59 12.74 -3.78 3.99
CA ALA A 59 13.60 -3.57 5.15
C ALA A 59 15.10 -3.47 4.82
N ASN A 60 15.57 -4.15 3.76
CA ASN A 60 16.96 -4.03 3.31
C ASN A 60 17.26 -2.64 2.73
N VAL A 61 16.30 -2.02 2.02
CA VAL A 61 16.43 -0.64 1.54
C VAL A 61 16.52 0.30 2.74
N SER A 62 15.64 0.13 3.72
CA SER A 62 15.63 0.88 4.97
C SER A 62 16.98 0.80 5.71
N ARG A 63 17.54 -0.41 5.85
CA ARG A 63 18.85 -0.63 6.49
C ARG A 63 20.01 0.01 5.72
N VAL A 64 20.01 -0.08 4.38
CA VAL A 64 21.01 0.56 3.52
C VAL A 64 20.97 2.07 3.68
N LEU A 65 19.78 2.67 3.68
CA LEU A 65 19.60 4.11 3.88
C LEU A 65 20.08 4.53 5.28
N ALA A 66 19.68 3.82 6.33
CA ALA A 66 20.10 4.13 7.70
C ALA A 66 21.63 4.02 7.89
N ARG A 67 22.31 3.10 7.21
CA ARG A 67 23.77 2.97 7.26
C ARG A 67 24.54 4.00 6.43
N SER A 68 23.86 4.85 5.66
CA SER A 68 24.50 5.85 4.80
C SER A 68 25.09 7.06 5.54
N GLY A 69 24.97 7.09 6.87
CA GLY A 69 25.46 8.17 7.74
C GLY A 69 24.46 9.31 7.95
N VAL A 70 23.18 9.09 7.65
CA VAL A 70 22.09 10.04 7.92
C VAL A 70 21.63 9.98 9.38
N ASP A 71 21.00 11.05 9.86
CA ASP A 71 20.46 11.13 11.22
C ASP A 71 19.04 10.58 11.31
N TRP A 72 18.33 10.60 10.18
CA TRP A 72 16.94 10.16 10.06
C TRP A 72 16.63 9.68 8.64
N VAL A 73 15.58 8.86 8.52
CA VAL A 73 15.05 8.39 7.24
C VAL A 73 13.56 8.69 7.22
N LEU A 74 13.09 9.33 6.15
CA LEU A 74 11.67 9.51 5.90
C LEU A 74 11.12 8.32 5.13
N VAL A 75 10.15 7.62 5.72
CA VAL A 75 9.30 6.61 5.09
C VAL A 75 8.15 7.34 4.43
N ASP A 76 8.09 7.34 3.11
CA ASP A 76 7.14 8.14 2.35
C ASP A 76 5.89 7.33 1.94
N CYS A 77 4.78 7.52 2.66
CA CYS A 77 3.51 6.88 2.34
C CYS A 77 2.61 7.76 1.44
N GLU A 78 3.04 8.95 1.02
CA GLU A 78 2.26 9.84 0.17
C GLU A 78 2.59 9.66 -1.32
N HIS A 79 3.87 9.74 -1.68
CA HIS A 79 4.34 9.56 -3.06
C HIS A 79 5.19 8.31 -3.24
N GLY A 80 5.61 7.69 -2.14
CA GLY A 80 6.33 6.42 -2.19
C GLY A 80 5.40 5.25 -2.41
N ASN A 81 5.94 4.15 -2.92
CA ASN A 81 5.25 2.87 -3.00
C ASN A 81 5.33 2.14 -1.65
N LEU A 82 4.93 2.81 -0.57
CA LEU A 82 4.87 2.26 0.77
C LEU A 82 3.44 2.37 1.29
N ASP A 83 2.76 1.23 1.30
CA ASP A 83 1.54 1.09 2.06
C ASP A 83 1.84 0.97 3.57
N ASP A 84 0.78 0.79 4.34
CA ASP A 84 0.87 0.70 5.79
C ASP A 84 1.67 -0.53 6.27
N GLY A 85 1.60 -1.67 5.57
CA GLY A 85 2.41 -2.85 5.89
C GLY A 85 3.89 -2.60 5.66
N ALA A 86 4.26 -2.04 4.50
CA ALA A 86 5.63 -1.68 4.17
C ALA A 86 6.20 -0.60 5.12
N MET A 87 5.36 0.32 5.60
CA MET A 87 5.74 1.27 6.65
C MET A 87 6.08 0.54 7.96
N HIS A 88 5.22 -0.40 8.38
CA HIS A 88 5.44 -1.21 9.57
C HIS A 88 6.70 -2.10 9.48
N ASP A 89 7.19 -2.44 8.29
CA ASP A 89 8.48 -3.11 8.08
C ASP A 89 9.67 -2.15 8.07
N ALA A 90 9.50 -0.95 7.49
CA ALA A 90 10.57 0.03 7.32
C ALA A 90 10.96 0.69 8.65
N VAL A 91 9.98 1.13 9.44
CA VAL A 91 10.17 1.82 10.73
C VAL A 91 11.08 1.02 11.70
N PRO A 92 10.81 -0.26 12.00
CA PRO A 92 11.67 -1.04 12.89
C PRO A 92 13.06 -1.27 12.31
N ALA A 93 13.18 -1.46 11.00
CA ALA A 93 14.47 -1.67 10.34
C ALA A 93 15.39 -0.44 10.44
N ILE A 94 14.81 0.77 10.42
CA ILE A 94 15.53 2.05 10.61
C ILE A 94 15.90 2.24 12.09
N ALA A 95 14.92 2.10 12.99
CA ALA A 95 15.11 2.33 14.42
C ALA A 95 16.19 1.42 15.03
N ALA A 96 16.23 0.14 14.61
CA ALA A 96 17.23 -0.84 15.08
C ALA A 96 18.69 -0.45 14.77
N LEU A 97 18.92 0.52 13.88
CA LEU A 97 20.24 1.05 13.53
C LEU A 97 20.55 2.39 14.22
N GLY A 98 19.74 2.81 15.19
CA GLY A 98 19.93 4.08 15.92
C GLY A 98 19.68 5.34 15.08
N VAL A 99 18.99 5.18 13.95
CA VAL A 99 18.57 6.28 13.06
C VAL A 99 17.09 6.54 13.32
N SER A 100 16.64 7.80 13.23
CA SER A 100 15.23 8.11 13.51
C SER A 100 14.33 7.81 12.29
N PRO A 101 13.37 6.87 12.39
CA PRO A 101 12.33 6.73 11.37
C PRO A 101 11.29 7.85 11.52
N ILE A 102 11.06 8.59 10.44
CA ILE A 102 9.99 9.58 10.35
C ILE A 102 9.05 9.12 9.25
N VAL A 103 7.73 9.20 9.46
CA VAL A 103 6.75 8.76 8.45
C VAL A 103 6.07 9.98 7.86
N ARG A 104 6.07 10.12 6.52
CA ARG A 104 5.19 11.07 5.83
C ARG A 104 3.86 10.41 5.54
N LEU A 105 2.79 10.99 6.07
CA LEU A 105 1.44 10.46 5.92
C LEU A 105 0.90 10.74 4.50
N PRO A 106 -0.04 9.93 3.98
CA PRO A 106 -0.74 10.26 2.73
C PRO A 106 -1.65 11.49 2.85
N ASP A 107 -2.25 11.71 4.04
CA ASP A 107 -3.15 12.83 4.35
C ASP A 107 -3.27 13.02 5.87
N MET A 108 -3.87 14.13 6.31
CA MET A 108 -4.11 14.46 7.73
C MET A 108 -5.39 13.78 8.25
N GLN A 109 -5.35 12.46 8.38
CA GLN A 109 -6.42 11.71 9.03
C GLN A 109 -5.96 11.16 10.39
N GLY A 110 -6.78 11.32 11.43
CA GLY A 110 -6.40 10.93 12.80
C GLY A 110 -6.02 9.46 12.95
N TRP A 111 -6.63 8.57 12.16
CA TRP A 111 -6.28 7.14 12.14
C TRP A 111 -4.93 6.88 11.46
N MET A 112 -4.56 7.64 10.42
CA MET A 112 -3.24 7.55 9.76
C MET A 112 -2.13 8.00 10.71
N VAL A 113 -2.34 9.13 11.40
CA VAL A 113 -1.45 9.63 12.45
C VAL A 113 -1.22 8.55 13.52
N LYS A 114 -2.32 7.94 14.00
CA LYS A 114 -2.25 6.88 14.99
C LYS A 114 -1.42 5.70 14.47
N ARG A 115 -1.73 5.18 13.28
CA ARG A 115 -1.03 4.04 12.68
C ARG A 115 0.46 4.27 12.50
N ALA A 116 0.84 5.42 11.95
CA ALA A 116 2.25 5.78 11.78
C ALA A 116 2.99 5.83 13.12
N LEU A 117 2.42 6.48 14.13
CA LEU A 117 3.05 6.54 15.45
C LEU A 117 2.97 5.21 16.23
N ASP A 118 2.01 4.33 15.92
CA ASP A 118 1.85 3.00 16.53
C ASP A 118 2.82 1.97 15.94
N SER A 119 3.39 2.23 14.76
CA SER A 119 4.56 1.50 14.24
C SER A 119 5.85 1.79 15.03
N GLY A 120 5.82 2.81 15.90
CA GLY A 120 6.97 3.30 16.68
C GLY A 120 7.83 4.33 15.94
N ALA A 121 7.26 5.02 14.94
CA ALA A 121 7.92 6.15 14.30
C ALA A 121 8.32 7.22 15.33
N HIS A 122 9.50 7.81 15.18
CA HIS A 122 10.01 8.88 16.04
C HIS A 122 9.37 10.25 15.75
N GLY A 123 8.58 10.33 14.69
CA GLY A 123 7.81 11.49 14.32
C GLY A 123 7.07 11.28 13.01
N ILE A 124 6.22 12.25 12.68
CA ILE A 124 5.41 12.26 11.46
C ILE A 124 5.59 13.57 10.70
N VAL A 125 5.49 13.50 9.38
CA VAL A 125 5.34 14.64 8.47
C VAL A 125 3.93 14.59 7.88
N VAL A 126 3.19 15.69 8.00
CA VAL A 126 1.87 15.84 7.40
C VAL A 126 1.96 16.73 6.17
N PRO A 127 1.64 16.20 4.97
CA PRO A 127 1.62 16.98 3.75
C PRO A 127 0.35 17.84 3.65
N LEU A 128 0.32 18.72 2.65
CA LEU A 128 -0.87 19.46 2.22
C LEU A 128 -1.64 20.18 3.34
N LEU A 129 -0.94 20.59 4.41
CA LEU A 129 -1.54 21.43 5.46
C LEU A 129 -1.93 22.78 4.84
N ARG A 130 -3.12 23.30 5.15
CA ARG A 130 -3.65 24.56 4.63
C ARG A 130 -3.91 25.59 5.71
N THR A 131 -4.38 25.16 6.89
CA THR A 131 -4.88 26.09 7.91
C THR A 131 -4.24 25.90 9.29
N PRO A 132 -4.25 26.93 10.15
CA PRO A 132 -3.86 26.79 11.56
C PRO A 132 -4.73 25.78 12.32
N GLU A 133 -5.99 25.62 11.93
CA GLU A 133 -6.90 24.68 12.56
C GLU A 133 -6.53 23.23 12.26
N GLU A 134 -6.18 22.91 11.01
CA GLU A 134 -5.63 21.60 10.67
C GLU A 134 -4.35 21.28 11.47
N ALA A 135 -3.51 22.28 11.74
CA ALA A 135 -2.32 22.10 12.58
C ALA A 135 -2.69 21.76 14.04
N ARG A 136 -3.72 22.40 14.59
CA ARG A 136 -4.24 22.05 15.93
C ARG A 136 -4.85 20.64 15.94
N GLN A 137 -5.59 20.27 14.91
CA GLN A 137 -6.18 18.93 14.76
C GLN A 137 -5.11 17.85 14.65
N LEU A 138 -4.00 18.13 13.97
CA LEU A 138 -2.83 17.26 13.93
C LEU A 138 -2.26 17.05 15.34
N VAL A 139 -2.04 18.13 16.11
CA VAL A 139 -1.53 18.02 17.49
C VAL A 139 -2.47 17.18 18.35
N GLN A 140 -3.79 17.42 18.24
CA GLN A 140 -4.80 16.61 18.91
C GLN A 140 -4.72 15.13 18.53
N SER A 141 -4.41 14.81 17.27
CA SER A 141 -4.31 13.42 16.80
C SER A 141 -2.97 12.75 17.17
N ALA A 142 -1.89 13.52 17.28
CA ALA A 142 -0.54 13.02 17.51
C ALA A 142 -0.20 12.85 19.00
N LYS A 143 -0.80 13.65 19.88
CA LYS A 143 -0.48 13.70 21.32
C LYS A 143 -1.52 12.96 22.16
N PHE A 144 -1.08 12.33 23.25
CA PHE A 144 -1.92 11.74 24.28
C PHE A 144 -2.53 12.82 25.20
N PRO A 145 -3.65 12.53 25.90
CA PRO A 145 -4.21 13.42 26.90
C PRO A 145 -3.18 13.86 27.96
N PRO A 146 -3.23 15.11 28.47
CA PRO A 146 -4.24 16.14 28.19
C PRO A 146 -3.96 17.00 26.94
N LEU A 147 -2.80 16.83 26.29
CA LEU A 147 -2.39 17.68 25.14
C LEU A 147 -3.14 17.33 23.85
N GLY A 148 -3.61 16.09 23.74
CA GLY A 148 -4.40 15.63 22.61
C GLY A 148 -5.35 14.49 22.98
N ARG A 149 -5.78 13.75 21.96
CA ARG A 149 -6.78 12.68 22.01
C ARG A 149 -6.31 11.40 21.31
N ARG A 150 -4.99 11.22 21.13
CA ARG A 150 -4.43 9.99 20.53
C ARG A 150 -4.85 8.77 21.37
N GLY A 151 -5.37 7.74 20.72
CA GLY A 151 -5.67 6.47 21.37
C GLY A 151 -4.40 5.68 21.71
N PHE A 152 -4.34 5.13 22.92
CA PHE A 152 -3.22 4.31 23.41
C PHE A 152 -3.53 2.81 23.26
N GLY A 153 -2.52 1.98 22.95
CA GLY A 153 -2.71 0.52 22.92
C GLY A 153 -1.83 -0.29 21.96
N SER A 154 -0.95 0.34 21.15
CA SER A 154 -0.03 -0.43 20.29
C SER A 154 0.99 -1.20 21.14
N PRO A 155 1.09 -2.53 21.00
CA PRO A 155 2.06 -3.32 21.77
C PRO A 155 3.49 -3.27 21.21
N ILE A 156 3.68 -2.72 20.01
CA ILE A 156 4.95 -2.80 19.27
C ILE A 156 5.68 -1.46 19.14
N ALA A 157 5.04 -0.36 19.53
CA ALA A 157 5.62 0.98 19.39
C ALA A 157 6.84 1.15 20.31
N THR A 158 6.82 0.55 21.50
CA THR A 158 7.89 0.66 22.51
C THR A 158 9.21 0.06 22.04
N GLU A 159 9.16 -1.03 21.28
CA GLU A 159 10.31 -1.78 20.78
C GLU A 159 11.26 -0.96 19.88
N ARG A 160 10.82 0.22 19.41
CA ARG A 160 11.64 1.11 18.57
C ARG A 160 12.52 2.08 19.38
N PHE A 161 12.40 2.05 20.70
CA PHE A 161 13.15 2.91 21.62
C PHE A 161 14.13 2.06 22.44
N HIS A 162 15.32 2.60 22.72
CA HIS A 162 16.38 1.90 23.43
C HIS A 162 16.98 2.77 24.56
N PRO A 163 16.96 2.30 25.83
CA PRO A 163 16.31 1.07 26.30
C PRO A 163 14.79 1.11 26.07
N GLU A 164 14.18 -0.07 25.92
CA GLU A 164 12.74 -0.17 25.67
C GLU A 164 11.96 0.36 26.89
N PRO A 165 11.07 1.36 26.71
CA PRO A 165 10.22 1.86 27.79
C PRO A 165 9.06 0.88 28.05
N SER A 166 8.64 0.79 29.31
CA SER A 166 7.34 0.19 29.63
C SER A 166 6.18 0.97 28.99
N PHE A 167 5.01 0.36 28.85
CA PHE A 167 3.79 1.02 28.37
C PHE A 167 3.49 2.33 29.12
N THR A 168 3.63 2.33 30.45
CA THR A 168 3.40 3.52 31.28
C THR A 168 4.43 4.61 30.97
N GLN A 169 5.71 4.25 30.88
CA GLN A 169 6.76 5.19 30.51
C GLN A 169 6.54 5.76 29.10
N TYR A 170 6.12 4.93 28.16
CA TYR A 170 5.79 5.37 26.81
C TYR A 170 4.66 6.40 26.82
N LEU A 171 3.55 6.10 27.50
CA LEU A 171 2.42 7.02 27.64
C LEU A 171 2.84 8.37 28.25
N GLN A 172 3.73 8.36 29.24
CA GLN A 172 4.22 9.56 29.91
C GLN A 172 5.24 10.36 29.08
N GLN A 173 6.05 9.70 28.25
CA GLN A 173 7.19 10.33 27.57
C GLN A 173 6.92 10.67 26.09
N ALA A 174 6.00 9.97 25.43
CA ALA A 174 5.80 10.06 23.98
C ALA A 174 5.47 11.48 23.51
N ASN A 175 4.66 12.23 24.27
CA ASN A 175 4.26 13.60 23.90
C ASN A 175 5.47 14.53 23.71
N ASP A 176 6.49 14.37 24.56
CA ASP A 176 7.69 15.19 24.54
C ASP A 176 8.79 14.61 23.65
N ALA A 177 8.76 13.30 23.38
CA ALA A 177 9.80 12.58 22.65
C ALA A 177 9.56 12.50 21.14
N LEU A 178 8.30 12.52 20.69
CA LEU A 178 7.93 12.36 19.28
C LEU A 178 7.78 13.70 18.58
N LEU A 179 8.27 13.78 17.34
CA LEU A 179 8.22 14.99 16.53
C LEU A 179 6.93 15.08 15.70
N THR A 180 6.26 16.24 15.76
CA THR A 180 5.14 16.58 14.89
C THR A 180 5.60 17.62 13.87
N ILE A 181 5.67 17.22 12.60
CA ILE A 181 6.20 18.02 11.50
C ILE A 181 5.06 18.33 10.52
N VAL A 182 4.92 19.59 10.14
CA VAL A 182 3.96 20.02 9.12
C VAL A 182 4.70 20.49 7.88
N GLN A 183 4.22 20.05 6.72
CA GLN A 183 4.74 20.47 5.43
C GLN A 183 4.06 21.77 5.02
N ILE A 184 4.87 22.80 4.72
CA ILE A 184 4.39 24.09 4.22
C ILE A 184 4.63 24.11 2.71
N GLU A 185 3.56 23.82 1.98
CA GLU A 185 3.58 23.66 0.53
C GLU A 185 2.30 24.09 -0.19
N THR A 186 1.34 24.63 0.57
CA THR A 186 0.11 25.22 0.03
C THR A 186 0.19 26.74 0.13
N LYS A 187 -0.61 27.44 -0.68
CA LYS A 187 -0.65 28.90 -0.67
C LYS A 187 -1.25 29.41 0.65
N GLU A 188 -2.31 28.76 1.10
CA GLU A 188 -3.05 29.06 2.33
C GLU A 188 -2.16 28.93 3.58
N ALA A 189 -1.33 27.89 3.63
CA ALA A 189 -0.38 27.72 4.74
C ALA A 189 0.73 28.77 4.72
N LEU A 190 1.19 29.21 3.54
CA LEU A 190 2.15 30.30 3.43
C LEU A 190 1.55 31.65 3.86
N GLU A 191 0.28 31.90 3.55
CA GLU A 191 -0.46 33.08 3.98
C GLU A 191 -0.63 33.08 5.50
N SER A 192 -0.99 31.94 6.09
CA SER A 192 -1.26 31.76 7.53
C SER A 192 -0.03 31.31 8.34
N ILE A 193 1.18 31.51 7.82
CA ILE A 193 2.39 30.85 8.34
C ILE A 193 2.74 31.23 9.78
N ASP A 194 2.51 32.49 10.18
CA ASP A 194 2.76 32.95 11.55
C ASP A 194 1.82 32.25 12.55
N GLU A 195 0.55 32.06 12.19
CA GLU A 195 -0.44 31.38 13.02
C GLU A 195 -0.16 29.87 13.13
N ILE A 196 0.20 29.22 12.01
CA ILE A 196 0.63 27.81 12.01
C ILE A 196 1.89 27.64 12.86
N ALA A 197 2.87 28.54 12.71
CA ALA A 197 4.10 28.52 13.50
C ALA A 197 3.84 28.72 14.99
N ALA A 198 2.78 29.43 15.37
CA ALA A 198 2.41 29.67 16.77
C ALA A 198 1.68 28.49 17.43
N VAL A 199 1.27 27.45 16.68
CA VAL A 199 0.58 26.29 17.25
C VAL A 199 1.52 25.50 18.17
N ASP A 200 1.13 25.35 19.43
CA ASP A 200 1.82 24.51 20.40
C ASP A 200 1.67 23.02 20.05
N GLY A 201 2.76 22.27 20.19
CA GLY A 201 2.83 20.87 19.78
C GLY A 201 3.30 20.64 18.35
N ILE A 202 3.38 21.66 17.50
CA ILE A 202 4.13 21.61 16.23
C ILE A 202 5.60 21.87 16.51
N ASP A 203 6.48 20.98 16.07
CA ASP A 203 7.92 21.03 16.35
C ASP A 203 8.73 21.59 15.16
N VAL A 204 8.33 21.22 13.94
CA VAL A 204 9.09 21.52 12.72
C VAL A 204 8.14 22.00 11.61
N LEU A 205 8.50 23.12 10.97
CA LEU A 205 7.92 23.54 9.69
C LEU A 205 8.83 23.06 8.56
N PHE A 206 8.35 22.10 7.78
CA PHE A 206 9.11 21.48 6.69
C PHE A 206 8.68 22.06 5.35
N ILE A 207 9.62 22.52 4.54
CA ILE A 207 9.31 23.17 3.26
C ILE A 207 9.35 22.13 2.14
N GLY A 208 8.23 21.98 1.44
CA GLY A 208 8.11 21.25 0.18
C GLY A 208 8.24 22.22 -0.99
N PRO A 209 9.45 22.48 -1.52
CA PRO A 209 9.67 23.60 -2.44
C PRO A 209 9.04 23.39 -3.82
N PHE A 210 8.83 22.13 -4.23
CA PHE A 210 8.20 21.81 -5.52
C PHE A 210 6.71 22.15 -5.48
N ASP A 211 5.97 21.59 -4.52
CA ASP A 211 4.55 21.85 -4.34
C ASP A 211 4.27 23.29 -3.93
N LEU A 212 5.11 23.89 -3.07
CA LEU A 212 5.00 25.32 -2.75
C LEU A 212 5.14 26.19 -4.01
N GLY A 213 6.12 25.89 -4.86
CA GLY A 213 6.33 26.58 -6.13
C GLY A 213 5.11 26.46 -7.05
N ASN A 214 4.56 25.24 -7.18
CA ASN A 214 3.33 25.02 -7.94
C ASN A 214 2.14 25.84 -7.37
N ALA A 215 1.94 25.80 -6.05
CA ALA A 215 0.82 26.43 -5.37
C ALA A 215 0.82 27.96 -5.46
N ILE A 216 2.00 28.59 -5.53
CA ILE A 216 2.14 30.05 -5.69
C ILE A 216 2.31 30.49 -7.16
N GLY A 217 2.21 29.56 -8.12
CA GLY A 217 2.32 29.87 -9.55
C GLY A 217 3.76 30.01 -10.08
N HIS A 218 4.76 29.62 -9.30
CA HIS A 218 6.18 29.68 -9.64
C HIS A 218 6.85 28.30 -9.53
N PRO A 219 6.48 27.33 -10.40
CA PRO A 219 7.01 25.98 -10.35
C PRO A 219 8.52 25.95 -10.55
N ILE A 220 9.19 24.95 -9.97
CA ILE A 220 10.61 24.71 -10.22
C ILE A 220 10.75 24.04 -11.58
N ILE A 221 11.17 24.81 -12.59
CA ILE A 221 11.44 24.32 -13.94
C ILE A 221 12.95 24.18 -14.10
N GLU A 222 13.41 23.02 -14.60
CA GLU A 222 14.84 22.73 -14.82
C GLU A 222 15.75 22.95 -13.59
N GLY A 223 15.21 22.80 -12.38
CA GLY A 223 15.95 23.00 -11.13
C GLY A 223 16.21 24.46 -10.75
N VAL A 224 15.59 25.40 -11.46
CA VAL A 224 15.64 26.84 -11.20
C VAL A 224 14.48 27.25 -10.31
N MET A 225 14.77 27.92 -9.19
CA MET A 225 13.76 28.52 -8.31
C MET A 225 13.60 30.00 -8.64
N ALA A 226 12.36 30.42 -8.89
CA ALA A 226 11.99 31.84 -9.04
C ALA A 226 12.30 32.65 -7.77
N SER A 227 12.38 33.98 -7.90
CA SER A 227 12.55 34.92 -6.79
C SER A 227 11.47 34.75 -5.72
N GLU A 228 10.22 34.64 -6.16
CA GLU A 228 9.00 34.56 -5.37
C GLU A 228 8.99 33.31 -4.50
N LEU A 229 9.45 32.17 -5.04
CA LEU A 229 9.63 30.95 -4.26
C LEU A 229 10.75 31.10 -3.22
N LYS A 230 11.85 31.78 -3.55
CA LYS A 230 12.94 32.04 -2.58
C LYS A 230 12.47 32.96 -1.46
N GLU A 231 11.64 33.96 -1.77
CA GLU A 231 11.01 34.86 -0.80
C GLU A 231 10.02 34.13 0.09
N ALA A 232 9.19 33.25 -0.48
CA ALA A 232 8.30 32.37 0.29
C ALA A 232 9.07 31.49 1.28
N ILE A 233 10.16 30.85 0.82
CA ILE A 233 11.07 30.07 1.68
C ILE A 233 11.64 30.94 2.81
N ALA A 234 12.07 32.17 2.50
CA ALA A 234 12.60 33.10 3.49
C ALA A 234 11.53 33.53 4.52
N LYS A 235 10.28 33.74 4.09
CA LYS A 235 9.13 34.05 4.96
C LYS A 235 8.88 32.91 5.95
N ILE A 236 8.82 31.66 5.48
CA ILE A 236 8.62 30.47 6.32
C ILE A 236 9.75 30.33 7.35
N LEU A 237 11.00 30.56 6.92
CA LEU A 237 12.15 30.54 7.81
C LEU A 237 12.06 31.62 8.90
N ALA A 238 11.66 32.84 8.54
CA ALA A 238 11.50 33.94 9.49
C ALA A 238 10.39 33.64 10.52
N ALA A 239 9.23 33.17 10.06
CA ALA A 239 8.12 32.78 10.94
C ALA A 239 8.52 31.64 11.90
N SER A 240 9.20 30.61 11.37
CA SER A 240 9.73 29.51 12.19
C SER A 240 10.67 30.01 13.29
N GLN A 241 11.60 30.91 12.95
CA GLN A 241 12.57 31.46 13.89
C GLN A 241 11.90 32.31 14.97
N LYS A 242 10.96 33.18 14.57
CA LYS A 242 10.17 34.02 15.46
C LYS A 242 9.38 33.19 16.48
N ALA A 243 8.79 32.08 16.05
CA ALA A 243 8.04 31.16 16.91
C ALA A 243 8.91 30.11 17.63
N GLY A 244 10.25 30.15 17.49
CA GLY A 244 11.16 29.19 18.13
C GLY A 244 11.11 27.76 17.54
N LYS A 245 10.40 27.56 16.43
CA LYS A 245 10.25 26.26 15.76
C LYS A 245 11.52 25.88 14.98
N LYS A 246 11.65 24.60 14.66
CA LYS A 246 12.70 24.13 13.74
C LYS A 246 12.18 24.21 12.31
N THR A 247 13.09 24.32 11.35
CA THR A 247 12.73 24.41 9.93
C THR A 247 13.45 23.32 9.16
N GLY A 248 12.72 22.67 8.26
CA GLY A 248 13.25 21.70 7.31
C GLY A 248 12.99 22.07 5.87
N VAL A 249 13.72 21.44 4.96
CA VAL A 249 13.52 21.63 3.51
C VAL A 249 13.98 20.40 2.73
N TYR A 250 13.20 20.02 1.72
CA TYR A 250 13.58 18.99 0.76
C TYR A 250 14.58 19.52 -0.27
N CYS A 251 15.62 18.72 -0.56
CA CYS A 251 16.61 19.00 -1.60
C CYS A 251 16.87 17.75 -2.44
N THR A 252 17.01 17.90 -3.75
CA THR A 252 17.36 16.80 -4.67
C THR A 252 18.85 16.45 -4.65
N GLY A 253 19.68 17.21 -3.95
CA GLY A 253 21.11 16.96 -3.87
C GLY A 253 21.88 17.90 -2.93
N GLY A 254 23.11 17.50 -2.59
CA GLY A 254 23.97 18.25 -1.68
C GLY A 254 24.36 19.64 -2.18
N GLU A 255 24.44 19.87 -3.50
CA GLU A 255 24.69 21.21 -4.06
C GLU A 255 23.51 22.16 -3.83
N GLN A 256 22.28 21.65 -3.94
CA GLN A 256 21.09 22.44 -3.61
C GLN A 256 21.06 22.78 -2.12
N ALA A 257 21.45 21.85 -1.26
CA ALA A 257 21.57 22.07 0.19
C ALA A 257 22.55 23.19 0.59
N LYS A 258 23.55 23.48 -0.27
CA LYS A 258 24.54 24.54 -0.04
C LYS A 258 24.05 25.93 -0.49
N ARG A 259 23.01 26.02 -1.34
CA ARG A 259 22.54 27.31 -1.89
C ARG A 259 22.10 28.27 -0.76
N PRO A 260 22.34 29.59 -0.86
CA PRO A 260 22.13 30.52 0.27
C PRO A 260 20.73 30.51 0.90
N HIS A 261 19.67 30.38 0.09
CA HIS A 261 18.28 30.31 0.57
C HIS A 261 17.96 28.99 1.31
N VAL A 262 18.70 27.93 1.02
CA VAL A 262 18.57 26.60 1.65
C VAL A 262 19.53 26.44 2.82
N SER A 263 20.79 26.87 2.70
CA SER A 263 21.82 26.73 3.73
C SER A 263 21.53 27.55 5.00
N ARG A 264 20.65 28.56 4.87
CA ARG A 264 20.02 29.29 5.97
C ARG A 264 19.00 28.46 6.76
N VAL A 265 18.46 27.40 6.18
CA VAL A 265 17.71 26.35 6.89
C VAL A 265 18.73 25.51 7.66
N LYS A 266 18.97 25.90 8.92
CA LYS A 266 20.07 25.35 9.73
C LYS A 266 19.78 23.99 10.38
N LYS A 267 18.58 23.40 10.20
CA LYS A 267 18.08 22.42 11.17
C LYS A 267 17.69 21.07 10.56
N VAL A 268 16.84 21.00 9.53
CA VAL A 268 16.46 19.71 8.90
C VAL A 268 16.70 19.76 7.38
N ILE A 269 17.80 19.20 6.89
CA ILE A 269 18.06 19.12 5.46
C ILE A 269 17.80 17.70 5.02
N LEU A 270 16.86 17.51 4.11
CA LEU A 270 16.70 16.22 3.47
C LEU A 270 17.37 16.23 2.09
N VAL A 271 18.20 15.22 1.84
CA VAL A 271 18.84 15.03 0.54
C VAL A 271 18.26 13.77 -0.09
N ASP A 272 17.64 13.93 -1.26
CA ASP A 272 17.17 12.82 -2.07
C ASP A 272 18.30 11.81 -2.30
N SER A 273 17.97 10.53 -2.12
CA SER A 273 18.89 9.41 -2.32
C SER A 273 19.19 9.15 -3.80
N ARG A 274 18.56 9.88 -4.74
CA ARG A 274 18.85 9.78 -6.17
C ARG A 274 20.33 10.05 -6.47
N ARG A 275 21.00 8.96 -6.84
CA ARG A 275 22.19 8.82 -7.72
C ARG A 275 23.62 8.97 -7.21
N ARG A 276 23.95 9.47 -6.01
CA ARG A 276 25.40 9.65 -5.67
C ARG A 276 26.01 8.78 -4.57
N ARG A 277 25.27 8.34 -3.55
CA ARG A 277 25.85 7.50 -2.47
C ARG A 277 25.53 6.01 -2.58
N VAL A 278 24.31 5.63 -2.98
CA VAL A 278 24.01 4.20 -3.23
C VAL A 278 24.81 3.68 -4.44
N ALA A 279 25.00 4.50 -5.47
CA ALA A 279 25.90 4.20 -6.59
C ALA A 279 27.38 4.07 -6.17
N ASN A 280 27.82 4.76 -5.10
CA ASN A 280 29.18 4.65 -4.59
C ASN A 280 29.36 3.48 -3.60
N MET A 281 28.29 3.02 -2.94
CA MET A 281 28.33 1.85 -2.07
C MET A 281 28.34 0.53 -2.87
N VAL A 282 27.73 0.53 -4.06
CA VAL A 282 27.87 -0.53 -5.08
C VAL A 282 29.25 -0.48 -5.78
N ARG A 283 30.03 0.60 -5.59
CA ARG A 283 31.40 0.74 -6.15
C ARG A 283 32.53 0.34 -5.20
N TYR A 284 32.26 -0.08 -3.96
CA TYR A 284 33.31 -0.48 -3.02
C TYR A 284 33.68 -1.97 -3.06
N SER A 285 33.31 -2.68 -4.13
CA SER A 285 33.71 -4.08 -4.37
C SER A 285 34.35 -4.33 -5.73
N HIS A 286 34.85 -3.30 -6.42
CA HIS A 286 35.76 -3.53 -7.55
C HIS A 286 36.99 -2.63 -7.45
N LEU A 287 38.12 -3.31 -7.22
CA LEU A 287 39.41 -2.93 -7.74
C LEU A 287 39.26 -2.30 -9.13
N SER A 288 40.01 -1.21 -9.35
CA SER A 288 40.27 -0.57 -10.64
C SER A 288 40.04 -1.49 -11.84
N TYR A 289 38.93 -1.30 -12.53
CA TYR A 289 38.67 -1.89 -13.84
C TYR A 289 38.07 -0.78 -14.72
N GLU A 290 38.83 -0.36 -15.73
CA GLU A 290 38.37 0.56 -16.76
C GLU A 290 37.18 -0.09 -17.50
N MET A 291 36.10 0.68 -17.71
CA MET A 291 34.85 0.16 -18.28
C MET A 291 35.02 -0.12 -19.77
N ALA A 292 35.08 -1.39 -20.15
CA ALA A 292 35.03 -1.83 -21.55
C ALA A 292 33.69 -1.45 -22.20
N GLN A 293 33.73 -0.95 -23.44
CA GLN A 293 32.57 -0.56 -24.25
C GLN A 293 32.37 -1.56 -25.39
N LYS A 294 31.12 -1.89 -25.75
CA LYS A 294 30.84 -2.85 -26.83
C LYS A 294 30.76 -2.15 -28.20
N CYS A 295 31.47 -2.68 -29.19
CA CYS A 295 31.46 -2.15 -30.55
C CYS A 295 30.13 -2.44 -31.26
N VAL A 296 29.58 -1.43 -31.96
CA VAL A 296 28.30 -1.52 -32.68
C VAL A 296 28.42 -1.97 -34.13
N HIS A 297 29.64 -2.11 -34.65
CA HIS A 297 29.85 -2.57 -36.02
C HIS A 297 29.40 -4.03 -36.23
N GLN A 298 28.66 -4.26 -37.30
CA GLN A 298 28.09 -5.56 -37.66
C GLN A 298 29.19 -6.61 -37.86
N GLY A 299 29.14 -7.70 -37.09
CA GLY A 299 30.13 -8.78 -37.12
C GLY A 299 31.36 -8.58 -36.23
N CYS A 300 31.55 -7.41 -35.59
CA CYS A 300 32.66 -7.22 -34.65
C CYS A 300 32.34 -7.76 -33.25
N GLY A 301 31.28 -7.25 -32.61
CA GLY A 301 30.78 -7.72 -31.31
C GLY A 301 31.74 -7.61 -30.10
N LYS A 302 32.99 -7.16 -30.28
CA LYS A 302 34.02 -7.08 -29.24
C LYS A 302 33.74 -5.96 -28.24
N GLU A 303 34.11 -6.22 -26.98
CA GLU A 303 34.23 -5.21 -25.94
C GLU A 303 35.65 -4.64 -25.97
N PHE A 304 35.78 -3.34 -26.13
CA PHE A 304 37.05 -2.63 -26.26
C PHE A 304 37.15 -1.55 -25.19
N THR A 305 38.36 -1.35 -24.66
CA THR A 305 38.67 -0.24 -23.74
C THR A 305 39.42 0.89 -24.48
N ASN A 306 40.10 0.58 -25.58
CA ASN A 306 40.83 1.53 -26.41
C ASN A 306 40.13 1.71 -27.79
N PRO A 307 39.60 2.91 -28.10
CA PRO A 307 38.94 3.20 -29.38
C PRO A 307 39.83 3.04 -30.62
N GLU A 308 41.15 3.04 -30.46
CA GLU A 308 42.11 2.92 -31.57
C GLU A 308 42.46 1.46 -31.90
N GLU A 309 41.92 0.49 -31.17
CA GLU A 309 42.12 -0.93 -31.46
C GLU A 309 41.47 -1.34 -32.79
N LYS A 310 42.13 -2.27 -33.50
CA LYS A 310 41.74 -2.71 -34.84
C LYS A 310 40.43 -3.52 -34.78
N CYS A 311 39.36 -2.93 -35.31
CA CYS A 311 38.04 -3.51 -35.47
C CYS A 311 37.88 -4.15 -36.85
N GLU A 312 37.42 -5.39 -36.94
CA GLU A 312 37.10 -6.05 -38.21
C GLU A 312 35.58 -6.27 -38.29
N TYR A 313 34.94 -5.79 -39.35
CA TYR A 313 33.47 -5.76 -39.45
C TYR A 313 32.95 -5.76 -40.90
N HIS A 314 31.63 -5.90 -41.06
CA HIS A 314 30.91 -5.78 -42.33
C HIS A 314 30.19 -4.42 -42.41
N PRO A 315 30.53 -3.51 -43.35
CA PRO A 315 29.92 -2.19 -43.44
C PRO A 315 28.55 -2.20 -44.17
N GLY A 316 28.19 -3.30 -44.81
CA GLY A 316 26.94 -3.45 -45.55
C GLY A 316 25.90 -4.26 -44.76
N PRO A 317 24.58 -3.97 -44.89
CA PRO A 317 23.54 -4.73 -44.21
C PRO A 317 23.46 -6.18 -44.71
N PRO A 318 22.85 -7.10 -43.93
CA PRO A 318 22.59 -8.47 -44.37
C PRO A 318 21.57 -8.50 -45.53
N ILE A 319 21.76 -9.43 -46.46
CA ILE A 319 20.86 -9.71 -47.60
C ILE A 319 20.44 -11.17 -47.54
N PHE A 320 19.13 -11.39 -47.63
CA PHE A 320 18.53 -12.72 -47.72
C PHE A 320 17.64 -12.77 -48.96
N HIS A 321 18.06 -13.51 -49.99
CA HIS A 321 17.30 -13.63 -51.23
C HIS A 321 17.48 -15.04 -51.82
N GLU A 322 16.40 -15.63 -52.36
CA GLU A 322 16.40 -16.96 -53.01
C GLU A 322 17.01 -18.09 -52.15
N GLY A 323 16.74 -18.08 -50.84
CA GLY A 323 17.24 -19.09 -49.90
C GLY A 323 18.71 -18.91 -49.50
N GLN A 324 19.43 -17.99 -50.14
CA GLN A 324 20.80 -17.64 -49.83
C GLN A 324 20.89 -16.43 -48.88
N LYS A 325 21.87 -16.48 -47.99
CA LYS A 325 22.13 -15.51 -46.93
C LYS A 325 23.56 -14.99 -47.05
N GLY A 326 23.77 -13.69 -46.93
CA GLY A 326 25.11 -13.10 -47.01
C GLY A 326 25.10 -11.59 -46.74
N TRP A 327 26.26 -10.99 -46.56
CA TRP A 327 26.37 -9.54 -46.34
C TRP A 327 26.39 -8.78 -47.68
N LYS A 328 25.82 -7.56 -47.72
CA LYS A 328 25.86 -6.72 -48.93
C LYS A 328 27.30 -6.35 -49.33
N CYS A 329 28.21 -6.24 -48.36
CA CYS A 329 29.60 -5.83 -48.61
C CYS A 329 30.46 -6.90 -49.30
N CYS A 330 30.13 -8.19 -49.15
CA CYS A 330 30.97 -9.29 -49.61
C CYS A 330 30.17 -10.37 -50.34
N LYS A 331 30.84 -11.19 -51.14
CA LYS A 331 30.20 -12.17 -52.02
C LYS A 331 29.87 -13.55 -51.40
N PRO A 332 30.39 -14.00 -50.25
CA PRO A 332 29.98 -15.27 -49.67
C PRO A 332 28.45 -15.32 -49.48
N ARG A 333 27.84 -16.39 -49.98
CA ARG A 333 26.42 -16.68 -49.87
C ARG A 333 26.28 -18.10 -49.35
N VAL A 334 25.48 -18.27 -48.32
CA VAL A 334 25.32 -19.53 -47.60
C VAL A 334 23.84 -19.83 -47.40
N LEU A 335 23.49 -21.09 -47.21
CA LEU A 335 22.09 -21.52 -47.18
C LEU A 335 21.54 -21.55 -45.76
N THR A 336 22.40 -21.80 -44.77
CA THR A 336 22.00 -21.84 -43.36
C THR A 336 22.32 -20.53 -42.65
N PHE A 337 21.65 -20.27 -41.53
CA PHE A 337 21.87 -19.04 -40.75
C PHE A 337 23.17 -19.10 -39.95
N ASP A 338 23.56 -20.29 -39.50
CA ASP A 338 24.80 -20.50 -38.74
C ASP A 338 26.02 -20.24 -39.63
N GLU A 339 26.04 -20.79 -40.85
CA GLU A 339 27.09 -20.48 -41.83
C GLU A 339 27.13 -18.98 -42.20
N PHE A 340 26.00 -18.27 -42.07
CA PHE A 340 25.92 -16.84 -42.37
C PHE A 340 26.59 -16.00 -41.28
N MET A 341 26.45 -16.41 -40.02
CA MET A 341 27.13 -15.79 -38.88
C MET A 341 28.65 -16.04 -38.92
N ASP A 342 29.09 -17.15 -39.54
CA ASP A 342 30.49 -17.51 -39.68
C ASP A 342 31.21 -16.85 -40.88
N ILE A 343 30.52 -16.02 -41.68
CA ILE A 343 31.15 -15.31 -42.80
C ILE A 343 32.17 -14.29 -42.25
N PRO A 344 33.48 -14.45 -42.58
CA PRO A 344 34.53 -13.61 -42.02
C PRO A 344 34.35 -12.13 -42.39
N PRO A 345 34.64 -11.18 -41.48
CA PRO A 345 34.51 -9.75 -41.73
C PRO A 345 35.23 -9.27 -42.99
N CYS A 346 34.57 -8.41 -43.77
CA CYS A 346 35.07 -7.95 -45.07
C CYS A 346 35.87 -6.63 -45.01
N THR A 347 35.96 -5.97 -43.84
CA THR A 347 36.57 -4.62 -43.69
C THR A 347 37.25 -4.45 -42.33
N THR A 348 38.31 -3.65 -42.27
CA THR A 348 39.02 -3.31 -41.01
C THR A 348 38.99 -1.79 -40.77
N GLY A 349 38.65 -1.37 -39.55
CA GLY A 349 38.61 0.03 -39.08
C GLY A 349 38.85 0.13 -37.57
N THR A 350 38.37 1.19 -36.92
CA THR A 350 38.42 1.37 -35.46
C THR A 350 37.06 1.08 -34.82
N HIS A 351 37.04 0.77 -33.53
CA HIS A 351 35.78 0.48 -32.84
C HIS A 351 34.95 1.77 -32.64
N SER A 352 33.67 1.71 -32.99
CA SER A 352 32.71 2.81 -32.81
C SER A 352 31.55 2.40 -31.89
N THR A 353 30.95 3.40 -31.25
CA THR A 353 29.71 3.30 -30.46
C THR A 353 28.54 4.11 -31.06
N THR A 354 28.72 4.73 -32.23
CA THR A 354 27.71 5.56 -32.90
C THR A 354 27.65 5.24 -34.40
N ASP A 355 26.52 4.74 -34.89
CA ASP A 355 26.26 4.53 -36.32
C ASP A 355 25.84 5.85 -37.00
N LYS A 356 26.47 6.17 -38.14
CA LYS A 356 25.83 6.98 -39.20
C LYS A 356 25.84 6.15 -40.49
N PRO A 357 24.70 5.64 -40.97
CA PRO A 357 24.61 5.09 -42.31
C PRO A 357 24.71 6.22 -43.36
N PRO A 358 25.36 6.01 -44.52
CA PRO A 358 25.32 6.97 -45.62
C PRO A 358 23.93 7.02 -46.28
N GLN A 359 23.52 8.20 -46.73
CA GLN A 359 22.24 8.44 -47.41
C GLN A 359 22.19 7.78 -48.79
N ILE A 360 21.04 7.20 -49.15
CA ILE A 360 20.75 6.68 -50.49
C ILE A 360 19.50 7.38 -51.03
N GLU A 361 19.61 7.78 -52.30
CA GLU A 361 18.73 8.61 -53.11
C GLU A 361 17.31 8.06 -53.33
N GLU A 362 16.35 8.98 -53.48
CA GLU A 362 14.95 8.71 -53.84
C GLU A 362 14.77 8.36 -55.34
N LYS A 363 13.91 7.37 -55.61
CA LYS A 363 13.03 7.19 -56.78
C LYS A 363 12.18 5.92 -56.52
N SER A 364 10.91 5.76 -56.88
CA SER A 364 9.83 6.59 -57.43
C SER A 364 8.51 5.86 -57.10
N LYS A 365 7.39 6.59 -56.99
CA LYS A 365 6.05 6.10 -56.62
C LYS A 365 5.56 4.91 -57.46
N GLN A 366 4.97 3.91 -56.79
CA GLN A 366 4.10 2.90 -57.42
C GLN A 366 2.92 2.51 -56.51
N ASP A 367 1.73 2.85 -57.01
CA ASP A 367 0.40 2.22 -56.94
C ASP A 367 -0.22 1.78 -55.60
N ASP A 368 -1.00 2.70 -55.02
CA ASP A 368 -1.85 2.53 -53.82
C ASP A 368 -2.98 1.48 -53.96
N ALA A 369 -3.25 0.97 -55.17
CA ALA A 369 -4.30 -0.04 -55.39
C ALA A 369 -3.90 -1.46 -54.97
N ALA A 370 -2.59 -1.78 -54.95
CA ALA A 370 -2.10 -3.10 -54.51
C ALA A 370 -1.98 -3.23 -52.99
N LEU A 371 -1.95 -2.10 -52.26
CA LEU A 371 -1.83 -2.07 -50.80
C LEU A 371 -3.18 -2.35 -50.11
N ALA A 372 -4.29 -1.95 -50.72
CA ALA A 372 -5.64 -2.18 -50.19
C ALA A 372 -6.03 -3.68 -50.21
N GLN A 373 -5.61 -4.44 -51.23
CA GLN A 373 -5.89 -5.89 -51.30
C GLN A 373 -5.02 -6.75 -50.38
N LYS A 374 -3.92 -6.23 -49.81
CA LYS A 374 -3.08 -6.97 -48.84
C LYS A 374 -3.52 -6.79 -47.39
N ILE A 375 -4.29 -5.75 -47.08
CA ILE A 375 -4.77 -5.48 -45.71
C ILE A 375 -5.96 -6.39 -45.35
N ASP A 376 -6.81 -6.76 -46.32
CA ASP A 376 -7.94 -7.67 -46.08
C ASP A 376 -7.51 -9.14 -45.86
N THR A 377 -6.34 -9.55 -46.35
CA THR A 377 -5.85 -10.93 -46.20
C THR A 377 -5.05 -11.16 -44.90
N LEU A 378 -4.79 -10.11 -44.10
CA LEU A 378 -3.98 -10.17 -42.86
C LEU A 378 -4.81 -10.14 -41.56
N ASN A 379 -6.14 -10.07 -41.63
CA ASN A 379 -7.02 -10.23 -40.45
C ASN A 379 -7.34 -11.70 -40.08
N ALA A 380 -6.63 -12.66 -40.67
CA ALA A 380 -6.68 -14.06 -40.24
C ALA A 380 -5.78 -14.26 -39.01
N THR A 381 -6.39 -14.31 -37.83
CA THR A 381 -5.72 -14.50 -36.53
C THR A 381 -5.17 -15.93 -36.39
N PRO A 382 -3.87 -16.16 -36.11
CA PRO A 382 -3.40 -17.42 -35.53
C PRO A 382 -3.42 -17.35 -34.00
N SER A 383 -3.95 -18.42 -33.38
CA SER A 383 -4.06 -18.66 -31.95
C SER A 383 -2.71 -18.57 -31.22
N ARG A 384 -2.63 -17.76 -30.15
CA ARG A 384 -1.52 -17.74 -29.20
C ARG A 384 -1.88 -18.62 -27.99
N ALA A 385 -1.02 -19.57 -27.65
CA ALA A 385 -1.18 -20.44 -26.48
C ALA A 385 -1.17 -19.63 -25.16
N PRO A 386 -1.96 -20.01 -24.12
CA PRO A 386 -2.01 -19.29 -22.85
C PRO A 386 -0.78 -19.56 -21.98
N VAL A 387 -0.32 -18.52 -21.29
CA VAL A 387 0.59 -18.58 -20.14
C VAL A 387 -0.19 -19.15 -18.93
N PRO A 388 0.38 -20.04 -18.10
CA PRO A 388 -0.34 -20.60 -16.97
C PRO A 388 -0.63 -19.54 -15.91
N THR A 389 -1.91 -19.43 -15.56
CA THR A 389 -2.47 -18.58 -14.52
C THR A 389 -2.14 -19.12 -13.11
N ALA A 390 -1.96 -18.19 -12.17
CA ALA A 390 -1.94 -18.49 -10.74
C ALA A 390 -3.24 -19.24 -10.34
N GLN A 391 -3.10 -20.25 -9.50
CA GLN A 391 -4.20 -21.11 -9.07
C GLN A 391 -5.26 -20.30 -8.30
N HIS A 392 -6.49 -20.29 -8.82
CA HIS A 392 -7.68 -19.84 -8.11
C HIS A 392 -8.06 -20.84 -7.01
N ALA A 393 -8.46 -20.34 -5.85
CA ALA A 393 -9.23 -21.11 -4.88
C ALA A 393 -10.51 -21.63 -5.55
N PRO A 394 -10.95 -22.87 -5.27
CA PRO A 394 -12.11 -23.45 -5.92
C PRO A 394 -13.39 -22.70 -5.53
N THR A 395 -14.09 -22.19 -6.54
CA THR A 395 -15.47 -21.71 -6.43
C THR A 395 -16.39 -22.89 -6.10
N PRO A 396 -17.38 -22.74 -5.20
CA PRO A 396 -18.36 -23.80 -4.92
C PRO A 396 -19.05 -24.26 -6.22
N PRO A 397 -19.39 -25.55 -6.34
CA PRO A 397 -20.07 -26.06 -7.53
C PRO A 397 -21.42 -25.35 -7.73
N PRO A 398 -21.83 -25.08 -8.98
CA PRO A 398 -23.12 -24.46 -9.26
C PRO A 398 -24.26 -25.35 -8.73
N PRO A 399 -25.34 -24.76 -8.19
CA PRO A 399 -26.54 -25.52 -7.84
C PRO A 399 -27.11 -26.23 -9.08
N ALA A 400 -27.77 -27.37 -8.85
CA ALA A 400 -28.36 -28.20 -9.88
C ALA A 400 -29.33 -27.39 -10.77
N PRO A 401 -29.42 -27.69 -12.08
CA PRO A 401 -30.31 -26.98 -13.00
C PRO A 401 -31.77 -27.14 -12.55
N GLU A 402 -32.43 -26.02 -12.25
CA GLU A 402 -33.87 -25.99 -12.03
C GLU A 402 -34.61 -26.24 -13.34
N SER A 403 -35.74 -26.96 -13.26
CA SER A 403 -36.57 -27.36 -14.41
C SER A 403 -36.92 -26.17 -15.30
N GLU A 404 -36.88 -26.37 -16.62
CA GLU A 404 -36.98 -25.25 -17.57
C GLU A 404 -38.42 -24.84 -17.93
N ASP A 405 -39.43 -25.61 -17.51
CA ASP A 405 -40.84 -25.45 -17.90
C ASP A 405 -41.82 -25.44 -16.71
N ASP A 406 -42.99 -24.83 -16.91
CA ASP A 406 -44.13 -24.87 -15.96
C ASP A 406 -44.81 -26.24 -16.00
N ASP A 407 -45.22 -26.76 -14.83
CA ASP A 407 -45.99 -28.00 -14.75
C ASP A 407 -47.39 -27.82 -15.38
N PRO A 408 -47.76 -28.58 -16.43
CA PRO A 408 -49.05 -28.45 -17.11
C PRO A 408 -50.26 -28.85 -16.25
N SER A 409 -50.04 -29.43 -15.06
CA SER A 409 -51.09 -29.84 -14.13
C SER A 409 -51.53 -28.75 -13.13
N LEU A 410 -50.88 -27.58 -13.10
CA LEU A 410 -51.16 -26.49 -12.15
C LEU A 410 -51.73 -25.24 -12.84
N GLU A 411 -52.84 -24.70 -12.33
CA GLU A 411 -53.45 -23.47 -12.86
C GLU A 411 -52.63 -22.22 -12.50
N ILE A 412 -52.28 -21.40 -13.49
CA ILE A 412 -51.56 -20.12 -13.26
C ILE A 412 -52.56 -19.05 -12.83
N ALA A 413 -52.38 -18.49 -11.63
CA ALA A 413 -53.19 -17.40 -11.11
C ALA A 413 -53.00 -16.10 -11.93
N ASN A 414 -54.06 -15.30 -12.05
CA ASN A 414 -54.03 -14.03 -12.80
C ASN A 414 -53.11 -13.02 -12.11
N GLY A 415 -52.21 -12.39 -12.86
CA GLY A 415 -51.28 -11.37 -12.37
C GLY A 415 -49.94 -11.90 -11.82
N VAL A 416 -49.66 -13.21 -11.92
CA VAL A 416 -48.36 -13.77 -11.50
C VAL A 416 -47.25 -13.30 -12.44
N GLY A 417 -46.18 -12.74 -11.86
CA GLY A 417 -45.00 -12.29 -12.58
C GLY A 417 -44.07 -13.45 -12.96
N CYS A 418 -43.37 -13.31 -14.08
CA CYS A 418 -42.37 -14.25 -14.54
C CYS A 418 -41.23 -14.36 -13.51
N LYS A 419 -40.91 -15.58 -13.07
CA LYS A 419 -39.85 -15.86 -12.10
C LYS A 419 -38.43 -15.65 -12.67
N ARG A 420 -38.28 -15.46 -14.00
CA ARG A 420 -36.97 -15.26 -14.64
C ARG A 420 -36.46 -13.83 -14.46
N ARG A 421 -35.20 -13.71 -14.04
CA ARG A 421 -34.55 -12.45 -13.67
C ARG A 421 -34.56 -11.45 -14.83
N ALA A 422 -34.97 -10.21 -14.54
CA ALA A 422 -35.08 -9.08 -15.46
C ALA A 422 -36.15 -9.21 -16.58
N CYS A 423 -37.02 -10.22 -16.55
CA CYS A 423 -38.09 -10.36 -17.55
C CYS A 423 -39.30 -9.45 -17.27
N GLY A 424 -39.79 -9.41 -16.02
CA GLY A 424 -40.87 -8.49 -15.61
C GLY A 424 -42.27 -8.74 -16.21
N ALA A 425 -42.46 -9.73 -17.07
CA ALA A 425 -43.76 -10.05 -17.66
C ALA A 425 -44.76 -10.61 -16.63
N THR A 426 -46.04 -10.26 -16.76
CA THR A 426 -47.12 -10.73 -15.87
C THR A 426 -48.16 -11.52 -16.65
N TYR A 427 -48.57 -12.68 -16.13
CA TYR A 427 -49.57 -13.52 -16.76
C TYR A 427 -50.98 -12.90 -16.67
N LYS A 428 -51.70 -12.86 -17.80
CA LYS A 428 -53.12 -12.46 -17.86
C LYS A 428 -53.98 -13.68 -18.18
N LYS A 429 -54.98 -13.96 -17.35
CA LYS A 429 -55.88 -15.11 -17.53
C LYS A 429 -56.64 -15.00 -18.85
N GLY A 430 -56.43 -15.95 -19.77
CA GLY A 430 -57.11 -16.04 -21.07
C GLY A 430 -56.27 -15.64 -22.31
N SER A 431 -55.00 -15.27 -22.16
CA SER A 431 -54.11 -15.05 -23.31
C SER A 431 -53.47 -16.34 -23.83
N SER A 432 -53.35 -16.48 -25.15
CA SER A 432 -52.57 -17.57 -25.77
C SER A 432 -51.09 -17.41 -25.42
N ARG A 433 -50.42 -18.53 -25.08
CA ARG A 433 -49.03 -18.58 -24.60
C ARG A 433 -48.05 -19.16 -25.64
N ASP A 434 -48.52 -19.40 -26.86
CA ASP A 434 -47.79 -20.19 -27.86
C ASP A 434 -46.69 -19.39 -28.59
N ASP A 435 -46.71 -18.05 -28.51
CA ASP A 435 -45.76 -17.14 -29.17
C ASP A 435 -45.09 -16.13 -28.21
N GLU A 436 -44.84 -16.48 -26.94
CA GLU A 436 -44.32 -15.54 -25.92
C GLU A 436 -42.78 -15.53 -25.80
N GLU A 437 -42.10 -14.45 -26.19
CA GLU A 437 -40.65 -14.32 -26.00
C GLU A 437 -40.25 -13.80 -24.60
N CYS A 438 -39.54 -14.62 -23.83
CA CYS A 438 -39.00 -14.30 -22.52
C CYS A 438 -37.50 -13.97 -22.57
N VAL A 439 -37.19 -12.68 -22.49
CA VAL A 439 -35.82 -12.15 -22.38
C VAL A 439 -35.41 -12.06 -20.89
N HIS A 440 -34.33 -12.75 -20.50
CA HIS A 440 -33.90 -12.83 -19.09
C HIS A 440 -32.39 -13.05 -18.93
N HIS A 441 -31.88 -12.91 -17.71
CA HIS A 441 -30.52 -13.32 -17.35
C HIS A 441 -30.52 -14.71 -16.67
N PRO A 442 -29.87 -15.74 -17.26
CA PRO A 442 -29.66 -17.03 -16.61
C PRO A 442 -28.51 -16.99 -15.59
N GLY A 443 -27.69 -15.93 -15.59
CA GLY A 443 -26.58 -15.76 -14.67
C GLY A 443 -26.98 -15.14 -13.33
N VAL A 444 -26.14 -15.31 -12.32
CA VAL A 444 -26.31 -14.69 -11.00
C VAL A 444 -25.75 -13.27 -10.99
N PRO A 445 -26.32 -12.35 -10.18
CA PRO A 445 -25.73 -11.04 -9.91
C PRO A 445 -24.32 -11.16 -9.35
N ILE A 446 -23.42 -10.30 -9.81
CA ILE A 446 -22.04 -10.17 -9.34
C ILE A 446 -21.75 -8.72 -8.98
N PHE A 447 -21.12 -8.53 -7.83
CA PHE A 447 -20.72 -7.24 -7.29
C PHE A 447 -19.25 -7.32 -6.89
N HIS A 448 -18.36 -6.80 -7.73
CA HIS A 448 -16.91 -6.83 -7.48
C HIS A 448 -16.24 -5.57 -8.05
N GLU A 449 -15.25 -5.02 -7.34
CA GLU A 449 -14.44 -3.86 -7.77
C GLU A 449 -15.28 -2.63 -8.17
N GLY A 450 -16.35 -2.34 -7.43
CA GLY A 450 -17.24 -1.19 -7.72
C GLY A 450 -18.14 -1.38 -8.95
N SER A 451 -18.05 -2.51 -9.65
CA SER A 451 -18.87 -2.85 -10.80
C SER A 451 -19.94 -3.90 -10.45
N LYS A 452 -21.12 -3.75 -11.06
CA LYS A 452 -22.32 -4.58 -10.84
C LYS A 452 -22.75 -5.16 -12.19
N GLY A 453 -23.11 -6.45 -12.23
CA GLY A 453 -23.57 -7.10 -13.47
C GLY A 453 -24.08 -8.51 -13.25
N TYR A 454 -24.30 -9.26 -14.32
CA TYR A 454 -24.69 -10.68 -14.25
C TYR A 454 -23.57 -11.56 -14.81
N THR A 455 -23.41 -12.77 -14.27
CA THR A 455 -22.40 -13.73 -14.79
C THR A 455 -22.63 -14.13 -16.24
N CYS A 456 -23.86 -14.00 -16.76
CA CYS A 456 -24.18 -14.40 -18.15
C CYS A 456 -23.70 -13.42 -19.23
N CYS A 457 -23.41 -12.16 -18.88
CA CYS A 457 -23.15 -11.12 -19.87
C CYS A 457 -21.95 -10.26 -19.46
N LYS A 458 -21.30 -9.61 -20.43
CA LYS A 458 -20.13 -8.75 -20.16
C LYS A 458 -20.49 -7.32 -19.72
N ARG A 459 -21.76 -6.92 -19.82
CA ARG A 459 -22.22 -5.58 -19.40
C ARG A 459 -22.04 -5.42 -17.89
N ARG A 460 -21.43 -4.30 -17.48
CA ARG A 460 -21.19 -3.91 -16.09
C ARG A 460 -21.59 -2.46 -15.91
N VAL A 461 -22.11 -2.11 -14.74
CA VAL A 461 -22.51 -0.75 -14.39
C VAL A 461 -22.02 -0.43 -12.97
N LEU A 462 -21.75 0.85 -12.70
CA LEU A 462 -21.22 1.28 -11.40
C LEU A 462 -22.36 1.54 -10.41
N GLU A 463 -23.49 2.08 -10.88
CA GLU A 463 -24.64 2.44 -10.07
C GLU A 463 -25.66 1.29 -9.93
N PHE A 464 -26.27 1.15 -8.75
CA PHE A 464 -27.23 0.07 -8.48
C PHE A 464 -28.54 0.20 -9.27
N ASP A 465 -29.03 1.42 -9.44
CA ASP A 465 -30.25 1.67 -10.21
C ASP A 465 -30.08 1.36 -11.69
N GLN A 466 -28.86 1.49 -12.21
CA GLN A 466 -28.53 1.07 -13.57
C GLN A 466 -28.42 -0.45 -13.67
N PHE A 467 -28.01 -1.14 -12.60
CA PHE A 467 -27.95 -2.60 -12.56
C PHE A 467 -29.34 -3.23 -12.64
N MET A 468 -30.33 -2.65 -11.96
CA MET A 468 -31.72 -3.07 -12.05
C MET A 468 -32.34 -2.89 -13.44
N LYS A 469 -31.75 -2.02 -14.27
CA LYS A 469 -32.20 -1.72 -15.64
C LYS A 469 -31.47 -2.50 -16.73
N ILE A 470 -30.60 -3.44 -16.37
CA ILE A 470 -29.91 -4.27 -17.36
C ILE A 470 -30.94 -5.22 -17.99
N GLU A 471 -31.12 -5.10 -19.30
CA GLU A 471 -31.99 -5.97 -20.10
C GLU A 471 -31.40 -7.39 -20.20
N GLY A 472 -32.28 -8.39 -20.17
CA GLY A 472 -31.91 -9.80 -20.21
C GLY A 472 -31.00 -10.17 -21.39
N CYS A 473 -30.08 -11.10 -21.16
CA CYS A 473 -29.04 -11.50 -22.12
C CYS A 473 -29.43 -12.71 -22.99
N LYS A 474 -30.56 -13.38 -22.70
CA LYS A 474 -31.00 -14.60 -23.39
C LYS A 474 -32.52 -14.61 -23.57
N THR A 475 -32.96 -14.99 -24.76
CA THR A 475 -34.38 -15.13 -25.12
C THR A 475 -34.79 -16.60 -25.08
N LYS A 476 -35.98 -16.89 -24.56
CA LYS A 476 -36.64 -18.21 -24.61
C LYS A 476 -38.09 -18.05 -25.04
N ASN A 477 -38.66 -19.06 -25.68
CA ASN A 477 -39.99 -18.97 -26.32
C ASN A 477 -41.19 -19.04 -25.36
N ARG A 478 -40.97 -19.06 -24.02
CA ARG A 478 -42.05 -19.02 -23.00
C ARG A 478 -41.56 -18.42 -21.67
N HIS A 479 -42.43 -17.73 -20.95
CA HIS A 479 -42.20 -17.28 -19.56
C HIS A 479 -42.39 -18.42 -18.54
N LEU A 480 -41.73 -18.32 -17.38
CA LEU A 480 -41.82 -19.29 -16.28
C LEU A 480 -42.56 -18.65 -15.10
N PHE A 481 -43.71 -19.21 -14.71
CA PHE A 481 -44.55 -18.64 -13.65
C PHE A 481 -44.64 -19.54 -12.41
N ILE A 482 -44.67 -20.86 -12.60
CA ILE A 482 -44.86 -21.86 -11.53
C ILE A 482 -43.56 -22.66 -11.29
N GLY A 483 -42.90 -23.15 -12.34
CA GLY A 483 -41.78 -24.12 -12.26
C GLY A 483 -42.24 -25.56 -12.00
N SER A 484 -41.37 -26.57 -12.12
CA SER A 484 -41.73 -27.97 -11.80
C SER A 484 -42.08 -28.08 -10.33
N GLY A 485 -43.33 -28.42 -10.03
CA GLY A 485 -43.85 -28.42 -8.67
C GLY A 485 -42.99 -29.28 -7.74
N LYS A 486 -42.30 -28.67 -6.78
CA LYS A 486 -42.07 -29.36 -5.52
C LYS A 486 -43.45 -29.50 -4.89
N LYS A 487 -43.83 -30.75 -4.60
CA LYS A 487 -45.05 -31.07 -3.85
C LYS A 487 -44.94 -30.41 -2.47
N ASP A 488 -45.46 -29.19 -2.35
CA ASP A 488 -45.73 -28.57 -1.08
C ASP A 488 -46.86 -29.35 -0.42
N THR A 489 -46.47 -30.27 0.45
CA THR A 489 -47.38 -30.87 1.42
C THR A 489 -47.65 -29.81 2.50
N PRO A 490 -48.91 -29.51 2.83
CA PRO A 490 -49.24 -28.48 3.80
C PRO A 490 -49.00 -28.99 5.23
N ASN A 491 -47.73 -29.13 5.62
CA ASN A 491 -47.22 -29.08 7.00
C ASN A 491 -45.69 -29.27 7.14
N SER A 492 -44.88 -29.16 6.08
CA SER A 492 -43.45 -29.48 6.18
C SER A 492 -42.62 -28.28 6.66
N GLU A 493 -42.00 -28.43 7.84
CA GLU A 493 -40.97 -27.55 8.41
C GLU A 493 -39.87 -27.23 7.37
N GLU A 494 -39.47 -25.96 7.26
CA GLU A 494 -38.42 -25.55 6.32
C GLU A 494 -37.04 -25.86 6.93
N VAL A 495 -36.35 -26.87 6.40
CA VAL A 495 -35.03 -27.29 6.89
C VAL A 495 -33.95 -26.29 6.43
N VAL A 496 -33.26 -25.68 7.37
CA VAL A 496 -32.11 -24.81 7.13
C VAL A 496 -30.86 -25.68 7.21
N SER A 497 -30.11 -25.80 6.11
CA SER A 497 -28.92 -26.65 6.02
C SER A 497 -27.64 -25.97 6.49
N ASP A 498 -27.59 -24.63 6.47
CA ASP A 498 -26.38 -23.87 6.78
C ASP A 498 -26.72 -22.65 7.64
N VAL A 499 -26.02 -22.52 8.76
CA VAL A 499 -26.13 -21.40 9.71
C VAL A 499 -24.74 -20.85 9.91
N ARG A 500 -24.56 -19.57 9.57
CA ARG A 500 -23.31 -18.87 9.81
C ARG A 500 -22.93 -18.99 11.29
N HIS A 501 -21.69 -19.41 11.52
CA HIS A 501 -21.04 -19.39 12.82
C HIS A 501 -19.82 -18.47 12.84
N ASP A 502 -19.42 -18.08 14.04
CA ASP A 502 -18.18 -17.35 14.32
C ASP A 502 -17.66 -17.77 15.70
N PHE A 503 -16.37 -17.67 15.94
CA PHE A 503 -15.80 -17.95 17.25
C PHE A 503 -14.58 -17.09 17.58
N TYR A 504 -14.40 -16.85 18.87
CA TYR A 504 -13.15 -16.33 19.41
C TYR A 504 -12.80 -17.11 20.67
N GLN A 505 -11.57 -16.97 21.16
CA GLN A 505 -11.12 -17.72 22.31
C GLN A 505 -10.31 -16.87 23.29
N THR A 506 -10.31 -17.32 24.53
CA THR A 506 -9.44 -16.88 25.61
C THR A 506 -8.51 -18.04 25.99
N PRO A 507 -7.56 -17.87 26.94
CA PRO A 507 -6.75 -18.99 27.42
C PRO A 507 -7.58 -20.16 27.99
N VAL A 508 -8.78 -19.88 28.53
CA VAL A 508 -9.59 -20.85 29.27
C VAL A 508 -10.91 -21.22 28.60
N ASN A 509 -11.44 -20.38 27.70
CA ASN A 509 -12.74 -20.60 27.07
C ASN A 509 -12.69 -20.39 25.55
N VAL A 510 -13.52 -21.13 24.83
CA VAL A 510 -13.89 -20.88 23.43
C VAL A 510 -15.32 -20.32 23.42
N ILE A 511 -15.50 -19.15 22.82
CA ILE A 511 -16.81 -18.52 22.67
C ILE A 511 -17.28 -18.68 21.23
N ALA A 512 -18.32 -19.49 21.00
CA ALA A 512 -18.87 -19.77 19.67
C ALA A 512 -20.27 -19.16 19.51
N SER A 513 -20.53 -18.52 18.38
CA SER A 513 -21.82 -17.89 18.05
C SER A 513 -22.41 -18.50 16.79
N PHE A 514 -23.66 -18.97 16.85
CA PHE A 514 -24.45 -19.47 15.74
C PHE A 514 -25.59 -18.49 15.43
N PHE A 515 -25.59 -17.89 14.24
CA PHE A 515 -26.49 -16.80 13.89
C PHE A 515 -27.82 -17.31 13.34
N LEU A 516 -28.73 -17.69 14.24
CA LEU A 516 -30.12 -18.06 13.94
C LEU A 516 -31.07 -17.18 14.73
N LYS A 517 -32.03 -16.53 14.05
CA LYS A 517 -33.00 -15.61 14.68
C LYS A 517 -34.20 -16.39 15.20
N LYS A 518 -34.85 -15.85 16.24
CA LYS A 518 -36.13 -16.34 16.79
C LYS A 518 -36.12 -17.83 17.16
N ILE A 519 -35.06 -18.29 17.80
CA ILE A 519 -34.96 -19.68 18.30
C ILE A 519 -35.99 -19.87 19.41
N ASP A 520 -36.85 -20.88 19.27
CA ASP A 520 -37.76 -21.31 20.31
C ASP A 520 -37.01 -22.16 21.34
N LYS A 521 -36.88 -21.64 22.56
CA LYS A 521 -36.17 -22.34 23.65
C LYS A 521 -36.88 -23.62 24.11
N SER A 522 -38.20 -23.70 23.95
CA SER A 522 -39.00 -24.85 24.40
C SER A 522 -39.00 -26.00 23.38
N ALA A 523 -38.87 -25.67 22.09
CA ALA A 523 -38.85 -26.63 20.98
C ALA A 523 -37.43 -26.97 20.46
N SER A 524 -36.38 -26.38 21.05
CA SER A 524 -34.99 -26.62 20.65
C SER A 524 -34.24 -27.48 21.67
N LYS A 525 -33.44 -28.43 21.17
CA LYS A 525 -32.58 -29.31 21.97
C LYS A 525 -31.11 -29.03 21.68
N ILE A 526 -30.31 -28.89 22.73
CA ILE A 526 -28.86 -28.62 22.66
C ILE A 526 -28.16 -29.62 23.56
N GLU A 527 -27.22 -30.38 23.00
CA GLU A 527 -26.36 -31.29 23.75
C GLU A 527 -24.89 -30.90 23.58
N VAL A 528 -24.19 -30.77 24.71
CA VAL A 528 -22.77 -30.40 24.76
C VAL A 528 -21.98 -31.63 25.20
N GLN A 529 -21.09 -32.12 24.35
CA GLN A 529 -20.21 -33.26 24.62
C GLN A 529 -18.74 -32.82 24.64
N PRO A 530 -17.81 -33.61 25.21
CA PRO A 530 -16.41 -33.21 25.34
C PRO A 530 -15.72 -32.84 24.01
N LYS A 531 -16.14 -33.39 22.87
CA LYS A 531 -15.55 -33.11 21.55
C LYS A 531 -16.59 -32.80 20.46
N GLN A 532 -17.85 -32.56 20.83
CA GLN A 532 -18.92 -32.39 19.86
C GLN A 532 -20.07 -31.55 20.43
N LEU A 533 -20.72 -30.76 19.58
CA LEU A 533 -22.00 -30.13 19.88
C LEU A 533 -23.07 -30.74 18.97
N ASN A 534 -24.21 -31.13 19.55
CA ASN A 534 -25.39 -31.55 18.79
C ASN A 534 -26.48 -30.50 18.97
N LEU A 535 -26.88 -29.90 17.86
CA LEU A 535 -27.87 -28.83 17.82
C LEU A 535 -29.10 -29.33 17.07
N ASP A 536 -30.27 -29.15 17.67
CA ASP A 536 -31.57 -29.31 17.04
C ASP A 536 -32.42 -28.09 17.38
N LEU A 537 -32.37 -27.06 16.54
CA LEU A 537 -32.93 -25.74 16.79
C LEU A 537 -34.16 -25.50 15.93
N THR A 538 -35.25 -25.08 16.55
CA THR A 538 -36.53 -24.75 15.88
C THR A 538 -36.81 -23.26 16.02
N THR A 539 -37.20 -22.58 14.95
CA THR A 539 -37.57 -21.15 14.96
C THR A 539 -39.08 -20.95 15.09
N THR A 540 -39.48 -19.81 15.66
CA THR A 540 -40.89 -19.39 15.74
C THR A 540 -41.41 -18.72 14.46
N ASP A 541 -40.77 -18.96 13.30
CA ASP A 541 -41.25 -18.43 12.02
C ASP A 541 -42.47 -19.20 11.53
N SER A 542 -43.20 -18.65 10.56
CA SER A 542 -44.34 -19.32 9.91
C SER A 542 -44.09 -19.35 8.40
N PRO A 543 -43.70 -20.51 7.82
CA PRO A 543 -43.53 -21.82 8.47
C PRO A 543 -42.29 -21.88 9.39
N PRO A 544 -42.30 -22.76 10.42
CA PRO A 544 -41.17 -22.91 11.34
C PRO A 544 -39.95 -23.48 10.60
N LYS A 545 -38.78 -22.91 10.90
CA LYS A 545 -37.51 -23.38 10.34
C LYS A 545 -36.81 -24.28 11.35
N ARG A 546 -36.21 -25.38 10.87
CA ARG A 546 -35.45 -26.30 11.71
C ARG A 546 -34.00 -26.42 11.24
N TYR A 547 -33.07 -26.29 12.18
CA TYR A 547 -31.63 -26.44 11.96
C TYR A 547 -31.11 -27.57 12.84
N THR A 548 -30.65 -28.64 12.20
CA THR A 548 -30.04 -29.78 12.86
C THR A 548 -28.59 -29.89 12.44
N ALA A 549 -27.66 -29.89 13.39
CA ALA A 549 -26.24 -29.95 13.11
C ALA A 549 -25.46 -30.73 14.17
N GLU A 550 -24.55 -31.57 13.68
CA GLU A 550 -23.50 -32.20 14.46
C GLU A 550 -22.19 -31.48 14.17
N ILE A 551 -21.58 -30.93 15.22
CA ILE A 551 -20.43 -30.04 15.13
C ILE A 551 -19.27 -30.67 15.90
N PRO A 552 -18.35 -31.39 15.23
CA PRO A 552 -17.16 -31.91 15.86
C PRO A 552 -16.25 -30.74 16.23
N LEU A 553 -15.85 -30.65 17.49
CA LEU A 553 -15.03 -29.56 18.00
C LEU A 553 -13.54 -29.84 17.76
N HIS A 554 -12.75 -28.78 17.54
CA HIS A 554 -11.31 -28.91 17.32
C HIS A 554 -10.56 -29.47 18.54
N GLY A 555 -10.92 -29.01 19.74
CA GLY A 555 -10.31 -29.46 21.00
C GLY A 555 -11.33 -30.03 21.98
N SER A 556 -10.82 -30.56 23.09
CA SER A 556 -11.66 -31.14 24.14
C SER A 556 -12.14 -30.05 25.11
N ILE A 557 -13.42 -30.06 25.46
CA ILE A 557 -14.06 -29.14 26.40
C ILE A 557 -14.53 -29.87 27.66
N ASP A 558 -14.76 -29.13 28.73
CA ASP A 558 -15.43 -29.58 29.96
C ASP A 558 -16.93 -29.22 29.86
N PRO A 559 -17.83 -30.20 29.61
CA PRO A 559 -19.26 -29.92 29.44
C PRO A 559 -19.91 -29.32 30.68
N GLU A 560 -19.44 -29.66 31.89
CA GLU A 560 -20.03 -29.18 33.14
C GLU A 560 -19.71 -27.70 33.39
N LYS A 561 -18.53 -27.25 32.94
CA LYS A 561 -18.13 -25.84 33.01
C LYS A 561 -18.55 -25.02 31.80
N SER A 562 -19.09 -25.67 30.78
CA SER A 562 -19.56 -25.02 29.55
C SER A 562 -21.00 -24.53 29.71
N SER A 563 -21.33 -23.41 29.09
CA SER A 563 -22.68 -22.83 29.16
C SER A 563 -23.11 -22.28 27.80
N TYR A 564 -24.43 -22.09 27.62
CA TYR A 564 -24.97 -21.49 26.41
C TYR A 564 -26.07 -20.48 26.72
N ARG A 565 -26.29 -19.54 25.81
CA ARG A 565 -27.33 -18.52 25.88
C ARG A 565 -28.00 -18.37 24.51
N ILE A 566 -29.31 -18.51 24.48
CA ILE A 566 -30.13 -18.20 23.32
C ILE A 566 -30.46 -16.70 23.38
N LEU A 567 -30.00 -15.94 22.40
CA LEU A 567 -30.28 -14.52 22.21
C LEU A 567 -31.23 -14.35 21.02
N GLY A 568 -31.86 -13.17 20.88
CA GLY A 568 -32.85 -12.95 19.82
C GLY A 568 -32.33 -13.12 18.39
N THR A 569 -31.01 -12.96 18.18
CA THR A 569 -30.36 -13.04 16.87
C THR A 569 -29.33 -14.16 16.72
N LYS A 570 -29.00 -14.86 17.80
CA LYS A 570 -27.95 -15.89 17.80
C LYS A 570 -28.05 -16.83 19.02
N LEU A 571 -27.51 -18.03 18.88
CA LEU A 571 -27.15 -18.92 19.99
C LEU A 571 -25.66 -18.75 20.28
N GLU A 572 -25.30 -18.45 21.53
CA GLU A 572 -23.91 -18.28 21.96
C GLU A 572 -23.52 -19.37 22.96
N PHE A 573 -22.37 -19.99 22.75
CA PHE A 573 -21.73 -20.93 23.66
C PHE A 573 -20.51 -20.31 24.31
N ALA A 574 -20.33 -20.56 25.60
CA ALA A 574 -19.07 -20.38 26.32
C ALA A 574 -18.57 -21.76 26.73
N LEU A 575 -17.65 -22.32 25.93
CA LEU A 575 -17.12 -23.66 26.09
C LEU A 575 -15.81 -23.61 26.89
N ALA A 576 -15.76 -24.29 28.03
CA ALA A 576 -14.56 -24.33 28.88
C ALA A 576 -13.55 -25.33 28.31
N LYS A 577 -12.32 -24.89 28.05
CA LYS A 577 -11.24 -25.75 27.54
C LYS A 577 -10.77 -26.71 28.64
N SER A 578 -10.61 -27.98 28.30
CA SER A 578 -10.12 -28.99 29.25
C SER A 578 -8.59 -28.95 29.43
N ASP A 579 -7.86 -28.57 28.38
CA ASP A 579 -6.39 -28.68 28.28
C ASP A 579 -5.70 -27.32 28.01
N GLY A 580 -6.47 -26.24 27.88
CA GLY A 580 -5.94 -24.90 27.58
C GLY A 580 -5.40 -24.74 26.15
N THR A 581 -5.61 -25.72 25.26
CA THR A 581 -5.09 -25.71 23.90
C THR A 581 -5.68 -24.54 23.09
N SER A 582 -4.89 -23.96 22.19
CA SER A 582 -5.35 -22.93 21.26
C SER A 582 -6.10 -23.57 20.09
N TRP A 583 -7.28 -23.05 19.75
CA TRP A 583 -8.13 -23.59 18.69
C TRP A 583 -7.96 -22.78 17.40
N PRO A 584 -7.30 -23.33 16.37
CA PRO A 584 -7.10 -22.64 15.09
C PRO A 584 -8.39 -22.55 14.26
N VAL A 585 -9.30 -23.51 14.44
CA VAL A 585 -10.63 -23.58 13.84
C VAL A 585 -11.64 -24.00 14.91
N LEU A 586 -12.93 -23.71 14.72
CA LEU A 586 -13.96 -24.15 15.66
C LEU A 586 -14.21 -25.65 15.49
N ARG A 587 -14.33 -26.09 14.23
CA ARG A 587 -14.66 -27.47 13.91
C ARG A 587 -13.42 -28.31 13.65
N GLY A 588 -13.42 -29.56 14.10
CA GLY A 588 -12.33 -30.51 13.85
C GLY A 588 -12.23 -30.97 12.39
N ASP A 589 -13.31 -30.80 11.61
CA ASP A 589 -13.42 -31.18 10.20
C ASP A 589 -13.12 -30.02 9.21
N GLU A 590 -12.83 -28.82 9.71
CA GLU A 590 -12.46 -27.66 8.89
C GLU A 590 -10.96 -27.69 8.51
N ALA A 591 -10.65 -27.35 7.26
CA ALA A 591 -9.28 -27.19 6.82
C ALA A 591 -8.62 -25.99 7.52
N LEU A 592 -7.38 -26.17 8.00
CA LEU A 592 -6.57 -25.09 8.57
C LEU A 592 -6.22 -24.06 7.49
N THR A 593 -7.04 -23.01 7.36
CA THR A 593 -6.82 -21.92 6.43
C THR A 593 -6.11 -20.76 7.12
N GLY A 594 -4.78 -20.89 7.28
CA GLY A 594 -3.91 -19.80 7.74
C GLY A 594 -2.78 -20.24 8.67
N GLU A 595 -1.66 -19.50 8.65
CA GLU A 595 -0.60 -19.63 9.65
C GLU A 595 -1.03 -18.90 10.93
N ILE A 596 -1.08 -19.63 12.04
CA ILE A 596 -1.28 -19.03 13.36
C ILE A 596 0.08 -18.90 14.03
N LEU A 597 0.62 -17.68 14.04
CA LEU A 597 1.77 -17.31 14.84
C LEU A 597 1.37 -17.25 16.31
N GLN A 598 1.57 -18.35 17.03
CA GLN A 598 1.37 -18.38 18.47
C GLN A 598 2.61 -17.78 19.18
N ILE A 599 2.52 -16.52 19.59
CA ILE A 599 3.51 -15.88 20.45
C ILE A 599 3.12 -16.13 21.91
N GLY A 600 3.76 -17.11 22.53
CA GLY A 600 3.58 -17.46 23.95
C GLY A 600 4.61 -18.51 24.37
N ARG A 601 5.16 -18.38 25.59
CA ARG A 601 6.25 -19.23 26.11
C ARG A 601 5.95 -20.71 25.89
N ALA A 602 6.86 -21.40 25.20
CA ALA A 602 7.03 -22.84 25.32
C ALA A 602 7.34 -23.15 26.80
N GLY A 603 6.30 -23.45 27.57
CA GLY A 603 6.41 -23.94 28.92
C GLY A 603 6.80 -25.42 28.87
N ARG A 604 7.91 -25.72 29.53
CA ARG A 604 8.46 -27.06 29.79
C ARG A 604 7.40 -28.10 30.16
N ALA A 605 7.56 -29.27 29.54
CA ALA A 605 7.15 -30.63 29.91
C ALA A 605 6.19 -31.26 28.90
#